data_AF-A0A8H5GN75-F1
#
_entry.id   AF-A0A8H5GN75-F1
#
_cell.length_a   1.000
_cell.length_b   1.000
_cell.length_c   1.000
_cell.angle_alpha   90.00
_cell.angle_beta   90.00
_cell.angle_gamma   90.00
#
_symmetry.space_group_name_H-M   'P 1'
#
loop_
_entity.id
_entity.type
_entity.pdbx_description
1 polymer ?
#
loop_
_entity_poly.entity_id
_entity_poly.type
_entity_poly.pdbx_seq_one_letter_code
_entity_poly.pdbx_strand_id
1 'polypeptide(L)'
;MDDIFGGIDERMEPHVSQWLKSGQGLMAHNGIDVGIKLRPITEKKFQILGPEFNETWKDFYENAPDKAIIWSGMVNGYLGSTSSEIESDFAKGVKKCIASCYVTYYPLNIGHVHITSVAHSGWSRFDFNF
;
A
#
# COMPACT_ATOMS: atom_id res chain seq x y z
N MET A 1 -1.41 -7.69 -13.59
CA MET A 1 -1.67 -6.27 -13.91
C MET A 1 -0.46 -5.59 -14.55
N ASP A 2 0.68 -6.27 -14.71
CA ASP A 2 1.91 -5.62 -15.18
C ASP A 2 1.78 -4.94 -16.55
N ASP A 3 0.99 -5.51 -17.48
CA ASP A 3 0.73 -4.91 -18.79
C ASP A 3 -0.04 -3.59 -18.70
N ILE A 4 -0.84 -3.42 -17.64
CA ILE A 4 -1.64 -2.23 -17.35
C ILE A 4 -0.79 -1.21 -16.59
N PHE A 5 -0.17 -1.64 -15.49
CA PHE A 5 0.63 -0.76 -14.63
C PHE A 5 1.88 -0.25 -15.33
N GLY A 6 2.38 -0.98 -16.33
CA GLY A 6 3.54 -0.55 -17.10
C GLY A 6 3.29 0.56 -18.11
N GLY A 7 2.02 0.90 -18.38
CA GLY A 7 1.69 2.07 -19.19
C GLY A 7 2.20 2.03 -20.63
N ILE A 8 2.51 0.84 -21.17
CA ILE A 8 2.92 0.67 -22.57
C ILE A 8 1.65 0.50 -23.41
N ASP A 9 1.36 1.47 -24.27
CA ASP A 9 0.13 1.54 -25.06
C ASP A 9 -0.18 0.22 -25.78
N GLU A 10 0.80 -0.39 -26.47
CA GLU A 10 0.59 -1.62 -27.23
C GLU A 10 0.17 -2.80 -26.35
N ARG A 11 0.59 -2.81 -25.07
CA ARG A 11 0.25 -3.87 -24.11
C ARG A 11 -1.06 -3.59 -23.39
N MET A 12 -1.41 -2.32 -23.20
CA MET A 12 -2.67 -1.93 -22.59
C MET A 12 -3.86 -2.05 -23.54
N GLU A 13 -3.66 -1.78 -24.83
CA GLU A 13 -4.73 -1.66 -25.82
C GLU A 13 -5.71 -2.85 -25.82
N PRO A 14 -5.28 -4.13 -25.76
CA PRO A 14 -6.22 -5.25 -25.70
C PRO A 14 -7.13 -5.21 -24.47
N HIS A 15 -6.61 -4.78 -23.32
CA HIS A 15 -7.34 -4.67 -22.07
C HIS A 15 -8.30 -3.49 -22.06
N VAL A 16 -7.89 -2.34 -22.63
CA VAL A 16 -8.75 -1.17 -22.82
C VAL A 16 -9.90 -1.51 -23.74
N SER A 17 -9.61 -2.10 -24.90
CA SER A 17 -10.61 -2.54 -25.88
C SER A 17 -11.63 -3.52 -25.28
N GLN A 18 -11.18 -4.52 -24.49
CA GLN A 18 -12.08 -5.45 -23.79
C GLN A 18 -13.01 -4.71 -22.81
N TRP A 19 -12.46 -3.78 -22.04
CA TRP A 19 -13.19 -3.04 -21.02
C TRP A 19 -14.20 -2.07 -21.64
N LEU A 20 -13.82 -1.31 -22.67
CA LEU A 20 -14.74 -0.43 -23.39
C LEU A 20 -15.91 -1.19 -24.03
N LYS A 21 -15.68 -2.42 -24.47
CA LYS A 21 -16.72 -3.25 -25.10
C LYS A 21 -17.72 -3.84 -24.10
N SER A 22 -17.28 -4.23 -22.91
CA SER A 22 -18.06 -5.09 -22.01
C SER A 22 -18.12 -4.64 -20.55
N GLY A 23 -17.30 -3.66 -20.16
CA GLY A 23 -17.05 -3.30 -18.77
C GLY A 23 -16.29 -4.38 -17.97
N GLN A 24 -15.84 -5.46 -18.63
CA GLN A 24 -15.16 -6.60 -18.00
C GLN A 24 -13.66 -6.61 -18.31
N GLY A 25 -12.93 -7.50 -17.65
CA GLY A 25 -11.51 -7.74 -17.87
C GLY A 25 -10.62 -7.02 -16.86
N LEU A 26 -9.30 -7.09 -17.06
CA LEU A 26 -8.33 -6.65 -16.07
C LEU A 26 -8.38 -5.12 -15.78
N MET A 27 -8.84 -4.29 -16.71
CA MET A 27 -9.04 -2.85 -16.46
C MET A 27 -10.18 -2.56 -15.47
N ALA A 28 -11.08 -3.51 -15.22
CA ALA A 28 -12.10 -3.40 -14.18
C ALA A 28 -11.60 -3.85 -12.80
N HIS A 29 -10.30 -4.14 -12.65
CA HIS A 29 -9.69 -4.67 -11.43
C HIS A 29 -8.59 -3.74 -10.91
N ASN A 30 -8.43 -3.63 -9.58
CA ASN A 30 -7.40 -2.79 -8.96
C ASN A 30 -6.05 -3.51 -8.75
N GLY A 31 -6.00 -4.82 -9.02
CA GLY A 31 -4.81 -5.66 -8.88
C GLY A 31 -4.61 -6.30 -7.51
N ILE A 32 -5.52 -6.12 -6.55
CA ILE A 32 -5.42 -6.71 -5.21
C ILE A 32 -6.56 -7.71 -5.03
N ASP A 33 -6.25 -9.00 -5.22
CA ASP A 33 -7.24 -10.09 -5.12
C ASP A 33 -7.35 -10.67 -3.70
N VAL A 34 -6.31 -10.48 -2.87
CA VAL A 34 -6.25 -11.04 -1.52
C VAL A 34 -5.53 -10.12 -0.56
N GLY A 35 -6.04 -10.09 0.67
CA GLY A 35 -5.38 -9.45 1.80
C GLY A 35 -5.80 -10.07 3.12
N ILE A 36 -5.00 -9.78 4.15
CA ILE A 36 -5.19 -10.28 5.51
C ILE A 36 -5.10 -9.11 6.49
N LYS A 37 -5.98 -9.12 7.49
CA LYS A 37 -5.87 -8.28 8.68
C LYS A 37 -5.25 -9.12 9.80
N LEU A 38 -4.12 -8.68 10.34
CA LEU A 38 -3.34 -9.42 11.32
C LEU A 38 -3.45 -8.80 12.71
N ARG A 39 -3.76 -9.63 13.70
CA ARG A 39 -3.69 -9.34 15.13
C ARG A 39 -2.89 -10.46 15.81
N PRO A 40 -1.79 -10.18 16.50
CA PRO A 40 -1.08 -11.18 17.28
C PRO A 40 -2.00 -11.73 18.38
N ILE A 41 -2.02 -13.05 18.54
CA ILE A 41 -2.92 -13.76 19.47
C ILE A 41 -2.19 -14.40 20.65
N THR A 42 -0.86 -14.26 20.75
CA THR A 42 -0.08 -14.87 21.83
C THR A 42 0.93 -13.91 22.43
N GLU A 43 1.10 -13.97 23.75
CA GLU A 43 2.10 -13.17 24.49
C GLU A 43 3.52 -13.31 23.92
N LYS A 44 3.88 -14.52 23.47
CA LYS A 44 5.18 -14.78 22.82
C LYS A 44 5.42 -13.93 21.57
N LYS A 45 4.38 -13.51 20.85
CA LYS A 45 4.51 -12.65 19.67
C LYS A 45 4.72 -11.17 20.04
N PHE A 46 4.25 -10.70 21.20
CA PHE A 46 4.50 -9.33 21.66
C PHE A 46 5.95 -9.10 22.05
N GLN A 47 6.63 -10.12 22.60
CA GLN A 47 8.05 -10.02 22.94
C GLN A 47 8.94 -9.67 21.74
N ILE A 48 8.55 -10.07 20.53
CA ILE A 48 9.28 -9.76 19.30
C ILE A 48 9.06 -8.29 18.86
N LEU A 49 7.93 -7.69 19.23
CA LEU A 49 7.56 -6.33 18.82
C LEU A 49 8.24 -5.23 19.66
N GLY A 50 8.93 -5.60 20.73
CA GLY A 50 9.63 -4.67 21.61
C GLY A 50 8.78 -4.19 22.79
N PRO A 51 9.43 -3.66 23.84
CA PRO A 51 8.77 -3.26 25.08
C PRO A 51 7.81 -2.07 24.89
N GLU A 52 8.09 -1.14 23.98
CA GLU A 52 7.23 0.04 23.72
C GLU A 52 5.85 -0.36 23.21
N PHE A 53 5.77 -1.46 22.45
CA PHE A 53 4.50 -1.97 21.95
C PHE A 53 3.60 -2.52 23.06
N ASN A 54 4.15 -2.95 24.20
CA ASN A 54 3.35 -3.50 25.30
C ASN A 54 2.43 -2.46 25.94
N GLU A 55 2.87 -1.20 26.03
CA GLU A 55 2.05 -0.10 26.55
C GLU A 55 0.90 0.17 25.58
N THR A 56 1.22 0.33 24.29
CA THR A 56 0.23 0.47 23.21
C THR A 56 -0.80 -0.67 23.21
N TRP A 57 -0.33 -1.91 23.43
CA TRP A 57 -1.21 -3.07 23.50
C TRP A 57 -2.20 -2.95 24.64
N LYS A 58 -1.72 -2.71 25.86
CA LYS A 58 -2.57 -2.60 27.06
C LYS A 58 -3.59 -1.48 26.94
N ASP A 59 -3.15 -0.32 26.46
CA ASP A 59 -3.98 0.90 26.42
C ASP A 59 -5.02 0.86 25.31
N PHE A 60 -4.68 0.31 24.13
CA PHE A 60 -5.54 0.39 22.94
C PHE A 60 -6.08 -0.96 22.46
N TYR A 61 -5.26 -2.00 22.41
CA TYR A 61 -5.60 -3.25 21.71
C TYR A 61 -6.17 -4.35 22.60
N GLU A 62 -5.79 -4.41 23.88
CA GLU A 62 -6.15 -5.51 24.81
C GLU A 62 -7.68 -5.65 24.91
N ASN A 63 -8.36 -4.52 25.11
CA ASN A 63 -9.82 -4.45 25.25
C ASN A 63 -10.54 -4.19 23.91
N ALA A 64 -9.83 -4.23 22.78
CA ALA A 64 -10.37 -3.97 21.44
C ALA A 64 -10.09 -5.15 20.48
N PRO A 65 -10.79 -6.28 20.64
CA PRO A 65 -10.51 -7.51 19.89
C PRO A 65 -10.80 -7.42 18.39
N ASP A 66 -11.60 -6.44 17.95
CA ASP A 66 -11.91 -6.15 16.55
C ASP A 66 -10.79 -5.37 15.83
N LYS A 67 -9.81 -4.84 16.57
CA LYS A 67 -8.72 -4.02 16.04
C LYS A 67 -7.55 -4.87 15.59
N ALA A 68 -7.35 -4.96 14.27
CA ALA A 68 -6.12 -5.47 13.68
C ALA A 68 -5.00 -4.44 13.78
N ILE A 69 -3.75 -4.90 13.83
CA ILE A 69 -2.55 -4.05 13.90
C ILE A 69 -2.02 -3.75 12.50
N ILE A 70 -2.04 -4.74 11.60
CA ILE A 70 -1.49 -4.61 10.24
C ILE A 70 -2.51 -5.15 9.26
N TRP A 71 -2.63 -4.48 8.12
CA TRP A 71 -3.13 -5.12 6.91
C TRP A 71 -1.98 -5.41 5.97
N SER A 72 -2.01 -6.58 5.35
CA SER A 72 -1.10 -6.94 4.28
C SER A 72 -1.88 -7.52 3.13
N GLY A 73 -1.52 -7.11 1.91
CA GLY A 73 -2.15 -7.55 0.68
C GLY A 73 -1.12 -7.86 -0.39
N MET A 74 -1.52 -8.70 -1.34
CA MET A 74 -0.73 -8.97 -2.54
C MET A 74 -1.27 -8.15 -3.70
N VAL A 75 -0.38 -7.48 -4.41
CA VAL A 75 -0.68 -6.71 -5.61
C VAL A 75 -0.10 -7.46 -6.80
N ASN A 76 -0.93 -7.76 -7.78
CA ASN A 76 -0.58 -8.46 -9.01
C ASN A 76 0.16 -7.55 -10.01
N GLY A 77 1.23 -6.91 -9.56
CA GLY A 77 2.10 -6.06 -10.36
C GLY A 77 3.15 -5.35 -9.51
N TYR A 78 4.03 -4.60 -10.17
CA TYR A 78 5.09 -3.83 -9.52
C TYR A 78 4.57 -2.49 -8.99
N LEU A 79 4.92 -2.15 -7.75
CA LEU A 79 4.57 -0.87 -7.10
C LEU A 79 5.80 -0.06 -6.64
N GLY A 80 6.99 -0.41 -7.13
CA GLY A 80 8.24 0.23 -6.72
C GLY A 80 8.68 1.38 -7.63
N SER A 81 9.84 1.95 -7.29
CA SER A 81 10.53 3.01 -8.04
C SER A 81 11.05 2.50 -9.40
N THR A 82 11.46 3.40 -10.30
CA THR A 82 12.15 3.06 -11.55
C THR A 82 13.63 3.46 -11.53
N SER A 83 14.24 3.47 -10.34
CA SER A 83 15.57 4.06 -10.10
C SER A 83 16.73 3.25 -10.66
N SER A 84 16.53 1.96 -10.93
CA SER A 84 17.52 1.09 -11.59
C SER A 84 16.95 0.47 -12.86
N GLU A 85 17.82 -0.03 -13.72
CA GLU A 85 17.42 -0.74 -14.94
C GLU A 85 16.55 -1.97 -14.63
N ILE A 86 16.91 -2.71 -13.57
CA ILE A 86 16.14 -3.88 -13.12
C ILE A 86 14.73 -3.46 -12.68
N GLU A 87 14.62 -2.39 -11.89
CA GLU A 87 13.32 -1.87 -11.45
C GLU A 87 12.50 -1.30 -12.62
N SER A 88 13.16 -0.67 -13.60
CA SER A 88 12.53 -0.21 -14.84
C SER A 88 11.90 -1.36 -15.64
N ASP A 89 12.52 -2.54 -15.71
CA ASP A 89 11.93 -3.70 -16.40
C ASP A 89 10.63 -4.16 -15.74
N PHE A 90 10.58 -4.16 -14.40
CA PHE A 90 9.36 -4.50 -13.66
C PHE A 90 8.31 -3.40 -13.81
N ALA A 91 8.72 -2.13 -13.71
CA ALA A 91 7.83 -1.00 -13.85
C ALA A 91 7.20 -0.93 -15.24
N LYS A 92 7.92 -1.28 -16.31
CA LYS A 92 7.39 -1.36 -17.68
C LYS A 92 6.61 -2.65 -17.96
N GLY A 93 6.45 -3.52 -16.96
CA GLY A 93 5.82 -4.84 -17.09
C GLY A 93 6.53 -5.79 -18.06
N VAL A 94 7.80 -5.51 -18.40
CA VAL A 94 8.67 -6.41 -19.19
C VAL A 94 8.96 -7.66 -18.38
N LYS A 95 9.20 -7.50 -17.08
CA LYS A 95 9.22 -8.59 -16.11
C LYS A 95 7.92 -8.56 -15.31
N LYS A 96 7.39 -9.75 -15.02
CA LYS A 96 6.18 -9.92 -14.19
C LYS A 96 6.57 -10.02 -12.73
N CYS A 97 5.78 -9.43 -11.84
CA CYS A 97 5.98 -9.61 -10.40
C CYS A 97 4.67 -9.55 -9.62
N ILE A 98 4.72 -10.06 -8.40
CA ILE A 98 3.68 -9.85 -7.39
C ILE A 98 4.36 -9.09 -6.25
N ALA A 99 3.80 -7.94 -5.88
CA ALA A 99 4.30 -7.13 -4.80
C ALA A 99 3.51 -7.41 -3.52
N SER A 100 4.21 -7.59 -2.41
CA SER A 100 3.59 -7.55 -1.08
C SER A 100 3.51 -6.09 -0.63
N CYS A 101 2.34 -5.68 -0.15
CA CYS A 101 2.16 -4.40 0.52
C CYS A 101 1.66 -4.63 1.94
N TYR A 102 2.01 -3.72 2.84
CA TYR A 102 1.45 -3.70 4.18
C TYR A 102 1.28 -2.26 4.66
N VAL A 103 0.30 -2.07 5.53
CA VAL A 103 0.03 -0.81 6.21
C VAL A 103 -0.19 -1.13 7.68
N THR A 104 0.48 -0.36 8.55
CA THR A 104 0.22 -0.38 9.99
C THR A 104 -1.06 0.41 10.28
N TYR A 105 -1.97 -0.22 11.00
CA TYR A 105 -3.16 0.45 11.51
C TYR A 105 -2.84 1.14 12.84
N TYR A 106 -3.51 2.27 13.05
CA TYR A 106 -3.42 3.06 14.29
C TYR A 106 -1.97 3.37 14.70
N PRO A 107 -1.15 3.98 13.80
CA PRO A 107 0.18 4.43 14.19
C PRO A 107 0.07 5.48 15.31
N LEU A 108 1.00 5.42 16.26
CA LEU A 108 1.08 6.43 17.33
C LEU A 108 1.80 7.70 16.88
N ASN A 109 2.53 7.65 15.78
CA ASN A 109 3.24 8.79 15.23
C ASN A 109 2.23 9.84 14.76
N ILE A 110 2.43 11.09 15.21
CA ILE A 110 1.60 12.23 14.82
C ILE A 110 2.49 13.22 14.08
N GLY A 111 2.12 13.49 12.83
CA GLY A 111 2.72 14.55 12.00
C GLY A 111 1.95 15.87 12.10
N HIS A 112 2.43 16.90 11.41
CA HIS A 112 1.75 18.19 11.33
C HIS A 112 1.97 18.89 9.98
N VAL A 113 1.05 19.77 9.63
CA VAL A 113 1.15 20.68 8.49
C VAL A 113 0.50 22.01 8.84
N HIS A 114 1.16 23.11 8.47
CA HIS A 114 0.63 24.47 8.64
C HIS A 114 0.74 25.24 7.33
N ILE A 115 -0.29 26.04 7.02
CA ILE A 115 -0.25 26.96 5.89
C ILE A 115 0.91 27.93 6.07
N THR A 116 1.68 28.14 5.00
CA THR A 116 2.81 29.08 4.99
C THR A 116 2.50 30.35 4.20
N SER A 117 1.37 30.39 3.49
CA SER A 117 0.95 31.51 2.64
C SER A 117 -0.57 31.57 2.52
N VAL A 118 -1.08 32.78 2.25
CA VAL A 118 -2.49 33.03 1.89
C VAL A 118 -2.79 32.71 0.42
N ALA A 119 -1.75 32.52 -0.40
CA ALA A 119 -1.90 32.15 -1.80
C ALA A 119 -2.41 30.71 -1.92
N HIS A 120 -3.44 30.50 -2.74
CA HIS A 120 -4.03 29.16 -2.98
C HIS A 120 -3.05 28.15 -3.60
N SER A 121 -1.94 28.62 -4.19
CA SER A 121 -0.90 27.78 -4.80
C SER A 121 0.35 27.62 -3.92
N GLY A 122 0.30 28.01 -2.65
CA GLY A 122 1.43 27.89 -1.74
C GLY A 122 1.64 26.45 -1.27
N TRP A 123 2.77 25.84 -1.61
CA TRP A 123 3.18 24.57 -1.01
C TRP A 123 3.51 24.76 0.48
N SER A 124 2.85 23.98 1.33
CA SER A 124 3.17 23.92 2.76
C SER A 124 4.10 22.76 3.03
N ARG A 125 5.06 22.93 3.95
CA ARG A 125 5.90 21.82 4.39
C ARG A 125 5.04 20.86 5.21
N PHE A 126 5.04 19.60 4.81
CA PHE A 126 4.43 18.51 5.58
C PHE A 126 5.51 17.81 6.40
N ASP A 127 5.25 17.63 7.68
CA ASP A 127 6.00 16.71 8.52
C ASP A 127 5.11 15.51 8.80
N PHE A 128 5.43 14.37 8.20
CA PHE A 128 4.66 13.15 8.40
C PHE A 128 5.02 12.40 9.68
N ASN A 129 6.19 12.70 10.27
CA ASN A 129 6.72 11.98 11.43
C ASN A 129 6.69 10.44 11.26
N PHE A 130 6.97 9.94 10.04
CA PHE A 130 7.06 8.50 9.77
C PHE A 130 8.29 7.88 10.43
#